data_AF-A0A7C1NKR5-F1
#
_entry.id   AF-A0A7C1NKR5-F1
#
_cell.length_a   1.000
_cell.length_b   1.000
_cell.length_c   1.000
_cell.angle_alpha   90.00
_cell.angle_beta   90.00
_cell.angle_gamma   90.00
#
_symmetry.space_group_name_H-M   'P 1'
#
loop_
_entity.id
_entity.type
_entity.pdbx_description
1 polymer ?
#
loop_
_entity_poly.entity_id
_entity_poly.type
_entity_poly.pdbx_seq_one_letter_code
_entity_poly.pdbx_strand_id
1 'polypeptide(L)'
;AVAEEGIDRLRDVADTVITIPNDRLRGIATKNTTMIEMFKKADEILLHSVKGITDLIMMPGLVNLDFADVKTTMSKAGMAIMGIGIASGDNRAILAAENAISHPLLEDISISGARGVLMNITSSSSLTMEEMTEASERIFNEVGENAEIIWGAVVDDSLGDEMCVTVIATGIGSDTEPIVSEGLEEVPLRGRVRDVTPADLQNVVDYDEPTFIRVKEAAGESTGATYRGYKGMVIDNDDLDIPTFLRKKAD
;
A
#
# COMPACT_ATOMS: atom_id res chain seq x y z
N ALA A 1 18.57 7.78 25.49
CA ALA A 1 19.25 9.08 25.30
C ALA A 1 19.94 9.16 23.93
N VAL A 2 21.21 8.76 23.75
CA VAL A 2 21.91 8.93 22.45
C VAL A 2 21.29 8.09 21.32
N ALA A 3 20.85 6.86 21.61
CA ALA A 3 20.24 5.99 20.61
C ALA A 3 18.86 6.50 20.14
N GLU A 4 18.02 7.00 21.05
CA GLU A 4 16.71 7.58 20.72
C GLU A 4 16.87 8.83 19.87
N GLU A 5 17.78 9.74 20.26
CA GLU A 5 18.08 10.93 19.48
C GLU A 5 18.61 10.59 18.07
N GLY A 6 19.41 9.52 17.97
CA GLY A 6 19.87 8.99 16.69
C GLY A 6 18.74 8.43 15.82
N ILE A 7 17.79 7.71 16.42
CA ILE A 7 16.60 7.18 15.73
C ILE A 7 15.74 8.33 15.23
N ASP A 8 15.51 9.37 16.03
CA ASP A 8 14.71 10.53 15.63
C ASP A 8 15.33 11.25 14.44
N ARG A 9 16.64 11.51 14.47
CA ARG A 9 17.34 12.08 13.31
C ARG A 9 17.31 11.18 12.08
N LEU A 10 17.29 9.86 12.27
CA LEU A 10 17.21 8.90 11.17
C LEU A 10 15.81 8.90 10.53
N ARG A 11 14.75 9.09 11.32
CA ARG A 11 13.38 9.24 10.81
C ARG A 11 13.21 10.46 9.91
N ASP A 12 13.92 11.54 10.19
CA ASP A 12 13.85 12.77 9.37
C ASP A 12 14.44 12.59 7.96
N VAL A 13 15.33 11.62 7.76
CA VAL A 13 16.08 11.43 6.51
C VAL A 13 15.75 10.12 5.77
N ALA A 14 15.12 9.16 6.44
CA ALA A 14 14.80 7.85 5.88
C ALA A 14 13.30 7.66 5.69
N ASP A 15 12.89 7.01 4.60
CA ASP A 15 11.47 6.72 4.32
C ASP A 15 10.85 5.74 5.32
N THR A 16 11.64 4.76 5.77
CA THR A 16 11.29 3.75 6.77
C THR A 16 12.49 3.46 7.66
N VAL A 17 12.27 3.41 8.98
CA VAL A 17 13.25 3.03 9.99
C VAL A 17 12.76 1.75 10.66
N ILE A 18 13.50 0.66 10.45
CA ILE A 18 13.27 -0.63 11.12
C ILE A 18 14.08 -0.65 12.41
N THR A 19 13.41 -0.71 13.56
CA THR A 19 14.08 -0.78 14.86
C THR A 19 14.09 -2.19 15.41
N ILE A 20 15.29 -2.71 15.74
CA ILE A 20 15.46 -4.01 16.40
C ILE A 20 15.88 -3.77 17.85
N PRO A 21 14.97 -3.91 18.83
CA PRO A 21 15.30 -3.73 20.24
C PRO A 21 16.14 -4.89 20.75
N ASN A 22 17.42 -4.64 21.05
CA ASN A 22 18.34 -5.66 21.60
C ASN A 22 17.84 -6.29 22.91
N ASP A 23 17.06 -5.55 23.70
CA ASP A 23 16.45 -6.08 24.93
C ASP A 23 15.48 -7.23 24.67
N ARG A 24 14.81 -7.25 23.51
CA ARG A 24 13.87 -8.30 23.11
C ARG A 24 14.57 -9.58 22.67
N LEU A 25 15.82 -9.47 22.19
CA LEU A 25 16.64 -10.64 21.88
C LEU A 25 16.84 -11.54 23.11
N ARG A 26 16.81 -10.95 24.32
CA ARG A 26 16.92 -11.71 25.58
C ARG A 26 15.77 -12.72 25.77
N GLY A 27 14.58 -12.44 25.21
CA GLY A 27 13.46 -13.39 25.23
C GLY A 27 13.73 -14.65 24.39
N ILE A 28 14.56 -14.52 23.35
CA ILE A 28 14.96 -15.60 22.42
C ILE A 28 16.26 -16.29 22.90
N ALA A 29 16.89 -15.78 23.96
CA ALA A 29 18.15 -16.27 24.48
C ALA A 29 17.95 -17.39 25.52
N THR A 30 18.78 -18.43 25.47
CA THR A 30 18.82 -19.42 26.54
C THR A 30 19.70 -18.91 27.69
N LYS A 31 19.48 -19.40 28.92
CA LYS A 31 20.21 -18.93 30.13
C LYS A 31 21.74 -19.05 30.03
N ASN A 32 22.25 -19.84 29.09
CA ASN A 32 23.68 -20.06 28.87
C ASN A 32 24.23 -19.33 27.64
N THR A 33 23.44 -18.51 26.93
CA THR A 33 23.91 -17.77 25.75
C THR A 33 24.92 -16.70 26.15
N THR A 34 26.08 -16.70 25.53
CA THR A 34 27.14 -15.71 25.74
C THR A 34 26.79 -14.39 25.06
N MET A 35 27.41 -13.29 25.49
CA MET A 35 27.18 -11.97 24.88
C MET A 35 27.52 -11.94 23.38
N ILE A 36 28.54 -12.69 22.95
CA ILE A 36 28.93 -12.77 21.53
C ILE A 36 27.86 -13.50 20.72
N GLU A 37 27.28 -14.57 21.27
CA GLU A 37 26.17 -15.28 20.61
C GLU A 37 24.90 -14.44 20.53
N MET A 38 24.67 -13.57 21.52
CA MET A 38 23.56 -12.59 21.47
C MET A 38 23.72 -11.58 20.34
N PHE A 39 24.94 -11.04 20.13
CA PHE A 39 25.19 -10.16 18.99
C PHE A 39 25.03 -10.88 17.66
N LYS A 40 25.48 -12.14 17.56
CA LYS A 40 25.24 -12.95 16.36
C LYS A 40 23.75 -13.15 16.06
N LYS A 41 22.91 -13.33 17.09
CA LYS A 41 21.45 -13.37 16.91
C LYS A 41 20.88 -12.04 16.42
N ALA A 42 21.42 -10.91 16.88
CA ALA A 42 21.03 -9.61 16.36
C ALA A 42 21.39 -9.47 14.87
N ASP A 43 22.60 -9.89 14.50
CA ASP A 43 23.07 -9.89 13.11
C ASP A 43 22.23 -10.81 12.22
N GLU A 44 21.80 -11.96 12.74
CA GLU A 44 20.90 -12.89 12.05
C GLU A 44 19.54 -12.25 11.75
N ILE A 45 18.95 -11.52 12.70
CA ILE A 45 17.69 -10.80 12.49
C ILE A 45 17.87 -9.66 11.48
N LEU A 46 18.98 -8.93 11.54
CA LEU A 46 19.31 -7.91 10.53
C LEU A 46 19.47 -8.53 9.14
N LEU A 47 20.10 -9.70 9.04
CA LEU A 47 20.22 -10.44 7.79
C LEU A 47 18.85 -10.81 7.24
N HIS A 48 17.96 -11.38 8.07
CA HIS A 48 16.59 -11.69 7.68
C HIS A 48 15.79 -10.44 7.31
N SER A 49 16.08 -9.30 7.94
CA SER A 49 15.44 -8.01 7.60
C SER A 49 15.74 -7.58 6.18
N VAL A 50 17.02 -7.60 5.82
CA VAL A 50 17.46 -7.23 4.48
C VAL A 50 17.01 -8.29 3.48
N LYS A 51 17.26 -9.58 3.78
CA LYS A 51 16.91 -10.72 2.92
C LYS A 51 15.41 -10.73 2.60
N GLY A 52 14.56 -10.50 3.59
CA GLY A 52 13.10 -10.48 3.41
C GLY A 52 12.62 -9.44 2.40
N ILE A 53 13.26 -8.28 2.32
CA ILE A 53 12.92 -7.23 1.33
C ILE A 53 13.63 -7.49 0.01
N THR A 54 14.91 -7.86 0.04
CA THR A 54 15.69 -8.04 -1.19
C THR A 54 15.23 -9.25 -1.99
N ASP A 55 14.81 -10.32 -1.32
CA ASP A 55 14.36 -11.53 -1.99
C ASP A 55 13.04 -11.27 -2.73
N LEU A 56 12.15 -10.43 -2.18
CA LEU A 56 10.91 -10.01 -2.87
C LEU A 56 11.17 -9.20 -4.16
N ILE A 57 12.32 -8.52 -4.25
CA ILE A 57 12.66 -7.67 -5.40
C ILE A 57 13.51 -8.44 -6.41
N MET A 58 14.46 -9.25 -5.95
CA MET A 58 15.50 -9.84 -6.79
C MET A 58 15.22 -11.27 -7.21
N MET A 59 14.52 -12.06 -6.38
CA MET A 59 14.26 -13.46 -6.69
C MET A 59 12.97 -13.54 -7.50
N PRO A 60 12.98 -14.15 -8.70
CA PRO A 60 11.76 -14.45 -9.42
C PRO A 60 10.95 -15.48 -8.61
N GLY A 61 10.03 -14.98 -7.79
CA GLY A 61 9.07 -15.77 -7.04
C GLY A 61 7.95 -16.33 -7.93
N LEU A 62 7.17 -17.27 -7.40
CA LEU A 62 5.92 -17.75 -8.04
C LEU A 62 4.87 -16.64 -8.14
N VAL A 63 4.91 -15.69 -7.21
CA VAL A 63 4.14 -14.45 -7.25
C VAL A 63 5.11 -13.30 -6.98
N ASN A 64 5.33 -12.50 -8.02
CA ASN A 64 6.27 -11.39 -7.98
C ASN A 64 5.52 -10.10 -7.64
N LEU A 65 5.94 -9.45 -6.57
CA LEU A 65 5.61 -8.05 -6.31
C LEU A 65 6.48 -7.17 -7.20
N ASP A 66 5.94 -6.05 -7.68
CA ASP A 66 6.78 -5.09 -8.37
C ASP A 66 7.50 -4.19 -7.36
N PHE A 67 8.62 -3.59 -7.79
CA PHE A 67 9.36 -2.66 -6.94
C PHE A 67 8.53 -1.42 -6.60
N ALA A 68 7.51 -1.09 -7.38
CA ALA A 68 6.66 0.07 -7.12
C ALA A 68 5.73 -0.18 -5.92
N ASP A 69 5.24 -1.40 -5.72
CA ASP A 69 4.44 -1.82 -4.56
C ASP A 69 5.28 -1.73 -3.29
N VAL A 70 6.48 -2.35 -3.29
CA VAL A 70 7.41 -2.27 -2.15
C VAL A 70 7.79 -0.83 -1.84
N LYS A 71 8.11 -0.04 -2.88
CA LYS A 71 8.43 1.37 -2.71
C LYS A 71 7.24 2.14 -2.14
N THR A 72 6.02 1.89 -2.59
CA THR A 72 4.83 2.63 -2.16
C THR A 72 4.52 2.36 -0.69
N THR A 73 4.56 1.09 -0.27
CA THR A 73 4.31 0.73 1.12
C THR A 73 5.43 1.16 2.07
N MET A 74 6.69 1.14 1.62
CA MET A 74 7.82 1.62 2.43
C MET A 74 8.06 3.14 2.33
N SER A 75 7.39 3.85 1.42
CA SER A 75 7.48 5.31 1.31
C SER A 75 6.65 5.97 2.41
N LYS A 76 7.28 6.78 3.25
CA LYS A 76 6.64 7.49 4.38
C LYS A 76 5.99 6.55 5.41
N ALA A 77 6.49 5.32 5.52
CA ALA A 77 6.02 4.35 6.48
C ALA A 77 6.53 4.67 7.90
N GLY A 78 7.58 5.49 8.02
CA GLY A 78 8.10 5.94 9.30
C GLY A 78 8.67 4.79 10.10
N MET A 79 8.06 4.46 11.23
CA MET A 79 8.50 3.34 12.07
C MET A 79 8.00 2.00 11.54
N ALA A 80 8.91 1.04 11.50
CA ALA A 80 8.63 -0.33 11.10
C ALA A 80 9.22 -1.35 12.07
N ILE A 81 8.56 -2.50 12.16
CA ILE A 81 8.93 -3.60 13.04
C ILE A 81 8.87 -4.91 12.26
N MET A 82 9.76 -5.83 12.63
CA MET A 82 9.88 -7.14 12.00
C MET A 82 9.52 -8.27 12.96
N GLY A 83 8.76 -9.23 12.46
CA GLY A 83 8.58 -10.56 13.03
C GLY A 83 9.08 -11.65 12.08
N ILE A 84 9.66 -12.71 12.63
CA ILE A 84 10.16 -13.85 11.86
C ILE A 84 9.58 -15.12 12.48
N GLY A 85 9.06 -16.02 11.65
CA GLY A 85 8.54 -17.31 12.10
C GLY A 85 9.08 -18.42 11.21
N ILE A 86 9.60 -19.47 11.84
CA ILE A 86 10.11 -20.66 11.15
C ILE A 86 9.31 -21.86 11.68
N ALA A 87 8.86 -22.72 10.77
CA ALA A 87 8.19 -23.98 11.12
C ALA A 87 8.45 -25.05 10.04
N SER A 88 8.21 -26.30 10.40
CA SER A 88 8.39 -27.49 9.55
C SER A 88 7.23 -28.49 9.75
N GLY A 89 7.04 -29.42 8.82
CA GLY A 89 5.97 -30.42 8.85
C GLY A 89 4.63 -29.95 8.29
N ASP A 90 3.57 -30.75 8.48
CA ASP A 90 2.28 -30.62 7.78
C ASP A 90 1.55 -29.28 8.01
N ASN A 91 1.71 -28.66 9.18
CA ASN A 91 1.10 -27.37 9.52
C ASN A 91 2.10 -26.21 9.54
N ARG A 92 3.23 -26.34 8.83
CA ARG A 92 4.29 -25.31 8.83
C ARG A 92 3.78 -23.94 8.41
N ALA A 93 2.84 -23.87 7.46
CA ALA A 93 2.16 -22.66 7.00
C ALA A 93 1.66 -21.77 8.15
N ILE A 94 0.70 -22.32 8.89
CA ILE A 94 0.01 -21.64 9.99
C ILE A 94 0.99 -21.39 11.14
N LEU A 95 1.80 -22.39 11.50
CA LEU A 95 2.73 -22.27 12.63
C LEU A 95 3.80 -21.20 12.39
N ALA A 96 4.36 -21.10 11.18
CA ALA A 96 5.32 -20.07 10.85
C ALA A 96 4.67 -18.68 10.85
N ALA A 97 3.45 -18.54 10.32
CA ALA A 97 2.71 -17.29 10.38
C ALA A 97 2.42 -16.86 11.84
N GLU A 98 1.98 -17.79 12.69
CA GLU A 98 1.76 -17.52 14.11
C GLU A 98 3.04 -17.14 14.85
N ASN A 99 4.14 -17.84 14.60
CA ASN A 99 5.45 -17.52 15.16
C ASN A 99 5.94 -16.15 14.70
N ALA A 100 5.65 -15.75 13.46
CA ALA A 100 6.02 -14.44 12.94
C ALA A 100 5.23 -13.31 13.62
N ILE A 101 3.92 -13.48 13.80
CA ILE A 101 3.04 -12.50 14.45
C ILE A 101 3.35 -12.37 15.95
N SER A 102 3.59 -13.49 16.63
CA SER A 102 3.88 -13.55 18.07
C SER A 102 5.37 -13.41 18.40
N HIS A 103 6.19 -13.00 17.43
CA HIS A 103 7.63 -12.94 17.61
C HIS A 103 8.00 -11.93 18.71
N PRO A 104 9.01 -12.21 19.57
CA PRO A 104 9.38 -11.32 20.69
C PRO A 104 9.73 -9.88 20.33
N LEU A 105 10.05 -9.62 19.06
CA LEU A 105 10.31 -8.27 18.54
C LEU A 105 9.03 -7.42 18.38
N LEU A 106 7.84 -8.04 18.42
CA LEU A 106 6.52 -7.43 18.25
C LEU A 106 5.71 -7.33 19.55
N GLU A 107 6.23 -7.80 20.69
CA GLU A 107 5.46 -7.96 21.94
C GLU A 107 4.79 -6.68 22.48
N ASP A 108 5.40 -5.51 22.30
CA ASP A 108 4.82 -4.25 22.81
C ASP A 108 3.98 -3.51 21.76
N ILE A 109 4.05 -3.94 20.51
CA ILE A 109 3.53 -3.21 19.37
C ILE A 109 2.76 -4.18 18.50
N SER A 110 1.45 -4.19 18.73
CA SER A 110 0.51 -4.99 17.95
C SER A 110 0.63 -4.62 16.47
N ILE A 111 0.66 -5.64 15.61
CA ILE A 111 0.56 -5.45 14.16
C ILE A 111 -0.82 -4.90 13.77
N SER A 112 -1.82 -5.09 14.64
CA SER A 112 -3.16 -4.50 14.49
C SER A 112 -3.06 -2.97 14.42
N GLY A 113 -3.41 -2.41 13.26
CA GLY A 113 -3.33 -0.97 12.99
C GLY A 113 -2.09 -0.52 12.21
N ALA A 114 -1.24 -1.43 11.75
CA ALA A 114 -0.22 -1.10 10.76
C ALA A 114 -0.89 -0.58 9.47
N ARG A 115 -0.36 0.49 8.87
CA ARG A 115 -0.87 1.02 7.59
C ARG A 115 -0.53 0.10 6.42
N GLY A 116 0.64 -0.52 6.48
CA GLY A 116 1.14 -1.41 5.45
C GLY A 116 1.90 -2.57 6.06
N VAL A 117 1.69 -3.77 5.54
CA VAL A 117 2.36 -4.99 5.99
C VAL A 117 2.98 -5.67 4.79
N LEU A 118 4.28 -5.93 4.89
CA LEU A 118 5.03 -6.68 3.89
C LEU A 118 5.33 -8.07 4.45
N MET A 119 4.86 -9.10 3.76
CA MET A 119 5.03 -10.50 4.11
C MET A 119 5.92 -11.18 3.05
N ASN A 120 6.97 -11.86 3.50
CA ASN A 120 7.79 -12.72 2.65
C ASN A 120 7.69 -14.16 3.15
N ILE A 121 7.28 -15.07 2.28
CA ILE A 121 7.22 -16.50 2.55
C ILE A 121 8.38 -17.16 1.79
N THR A 122 9.33 -17.74 2.50
CA THR A 122 10.42 -18.51 1.92
C THR A 122 10.24 -19.99 2.25
N SER A 123 10.26 -20.85 1.24
CA SER A 123 10.10 -22.30 1.38
C SER A 123 10.88 -23.03 0.28
N SER A 124 11.02 -24.34 0.38
CA SER A 124 11.57 -25.13 -0.73
C SER A 124 10.57 -25.28 -1.88
N SER A 125 10.97 -25.96 -2.95
CA SER A 125 10.08 -26.33 -4.07
C SER A 125 8.84 -27.15 -3.67
N SER A 126 8.70 -27.52 -2.40
CA SER A 126 7.53 -28.20 -1.84
C SER A 126 6.36 -27.27 -1.49
N LEU A 127 6.53 -25.95 -1.61
CA LEU A 127 5.49 -24.96 -1.29
C LEU A 127 4.23 -25.17 -2.13
N THR A 128 3.10 -25.35 -1.44
CA THR A 128 1.78 -25.45 -2.06
C THR A 128 1.01 -24.13 -1.99
N MET A 129 0.04 -23.97 -2.89
CA MET A 129 -0.85 -22.80 -2.89
C MET A 129 -1.74 -22.74 -1.65
N GLU A 130 -2.10 -23.91 -1.10
CA GLU A 130 -2.91 -24.03 0.11
C GLU A 130 -2.14 -23.49 1.33
N GLU A 131 -0.91 -23.97 1.56
CA GLU A 131 -0.03 -23.46 2.61
C GLU A 131 0.17 -21.93 2.52
N MET A 132 0.36 -21.43 1.30
CA MET A 132 0.50 -20.00 1.06
C MET A 132 -0.75 -19.21 1.46
N THR A 133 -1.92 -19.72 1.10
CA THR A 133 -3.21 -19.09 1.41
C THR A 133 -3.46 -19.10 2.91
N GLU A 134 -3.21 -20.23 3.59
CA GLU A 134 -3.36 -20.35 5.04
C GLU A 134 -2.46 -19.38 5.81
N ALA A 135 -1.18 -19.27 5.42
CA ALA A 135 -0.25 -18.33 6.05
C ALA A 135 -0.70 -16.86 5.84
N SER A 136 -1.14 -16.52 4.63
CA SER A 136 -1.63 -15.19 4.30
C SER A 136 -2.91 -14.83 5.05
N GLU A 137 -3.88 -15.74 5.11
CA GLU A 137 -5.14 -15.53 5.85
C GLU A 137 -4.88 -15.36 7.34
N ARG A 138 -3.97 -16.16 7.92
CA ARG A 138 -3.64 -16.06 9.35
C ARG A 138 -3.08 -14.70 9.73
N ILE A 139 -2.22 -14.13 8.88
CA ILE A 139 -1.68 -12.78 9.07
C ILE A 139 -2.76 -11.73 8.81
N PHE A 140 -3.51 -11.83 7.71
CA PHE A 140 -4.59 -10.90 7.38
C PHE A 140 -5.60 -10.75 8.53
N ASN A 141 -5.99 -11.85 9.17
CA ASN A 141 -6.90 -11.85 10.31
C ASN A 141 -6.36 -11.09 11.54
N GLU A 142 -5.04 -10.99 11.71
CA GLU A 142 -4.43 -10.27 12.83
C GLU A 142 -4.28 -8.77 12.54
N VAL A 143 -3.91 -8.40 11.31
CA VAL A 143 -3.68 -6.99 10.94
C VAL A 143 -5.00 -6.21 10.87
N GLY A 144 -6.04 -6.83 10.30
CA GLY A 144 -7.34 -6.21 10.03
C GLY A 144 -7.46 -5.59 8.62
N GLU A 145 -8.69 -5.29 8.21
CA GLU A 145 -9.03 -4.91 6.82
C GLU A 145 -8.52 -3.54 6.35
N ASN A 146 -7.97 -2.72 7.26
CA ASN A 146 -7.56 -1.35 6.96
C ASN A 146 -6.10 -1.23 6.49
N ALA A 147 -5.34 -2.34 6.48
CA ALA A 147 -3.93 -2.35 6.13
C ALA A 147 -3.72 -2.85 4.69
N GLU A 148 -2.80 -2.20 3.99
CA GLU A 148 -2.32 -2.72 2.70
C GLU A 148 -1.36 -3.88 2.94
N ILE A 149 -1.74 -5.09 2.53
CA ILE A 149 -0.89 -6.28 2.69
C ILE A 149 -0.25 -6.64 1.35
N ILE A 150 1.06 -6.53 1.34
CA ILE A 150 1.95 -6.92 0.26
C ILE A 150 2.55 -8.27 0.63
N TRP A 151 2.48 -9.25 -0.26
CA TRP A 151 3.05 -10.56 -0.01
C TRP A 151 3.80 -11.10 -1.21
N GLY A 152 4.90 -11.82 -0.96
CA GLY A 152 5.59 -12.59 -1.97
C GLY A 152 6.08 -13.93 -1.46
N ALA A 153 6.32 -14.83 -2.41
CA ALA A 153 6.83 -16.17 -2.14
C ALA A 153 8.14 -16.40 -2.89
N VAL A 154 9.13 -16.88 -2.16
CA VAL A 154 10.48 -17.15 -2.63
C VAL A 154 10.75 -18.64 -2.44
N VAL A 155 11.25 -19.28 -3.49
CA VAL A 155 11.63 -20.69 -3.45
C VAL A 155 13.14 -20.78 -3.20
N ASP A 156 13.51 -21.41 -2.08
CA ASP A 156 14.88 -21.68 -1.67
C ASP A 156 15.01 -23.16 -1.27
N ASP A 157 15.55 -23.97 -2.17
CA ASP A 157 15.71 -25.42 -1.97
C ASP A 157 16.72 -25.77 -0.87
N SER A 158 17.49 -24.79 -0.37
CA SER A 158 18.40 -25.02 0.76
C SER A 158 17.67 -25.20 2.10
N LEU A 159 16.42 -24.77 2.20
CA LEU A 159 15.59 -24.85 3.42
C LEU A 159 15.03 -26.26 3.70
N GLY A 160 15.04 -27.16 2.71
CA GLY A 160 14.51 -28.52 2.88
C GLY A 160 13.00 -28.53 3.16
N ASP A 161 12.60 -28.91 4.38
CA ASP A 161 11.19 -28.96 4.79
C ASP A 161 10.74 -27.72 5.60
N GLU A 162 11.66 -26.79 5.87
CA GLU A 162 11.36 -25.59 6.64
C GLU A 162 10.70 -24.51 5.78
N MET A 163 9.74 -23.83 6.39
CA MET A 163 9.13 -22.62 5.85
C MET A 163 9.40 -21.45 6.80
N CYS A 164 9.90 -20.35 6.23
CA CYS A 164 10.20 -19.12 6.93
C CYS A 164 9.24 -18.01 6.47
N VAL A 165 8.50 -17.44 7.40
CA VAL A 165 7.62 -16.29 7.19
C VAL A 165 8.23 -15.09 7.86
N THR A 166 8.49 -14.04 7.09
CA THR A 166 8.98 -12.75 7.58
C THR A 166 7.88 -11.72 7.40
N VAL A 167 7.50 -11.03 8.47
CA VAL A 167 6.47 -9.98 8.46
C VAL A 167 7.14 -8.67 8.85
N ILE A 168 6.94 -7.64 8.03
CA ILE A 168 7.39 -6.28 8.27
C ILE A 168 6.14 -5.41 8.33
N ALA A 169 5.82 -4.95 9.53
CA ALA A 169 4.71 -4.03 9.75
C ALA A 169 5.24 -2.59 9.74
N THR A 170 4.58 -1.72 8.98
CA THR A 170 4.98 -0.34 8.76
C THR A 170 3.84 0.62 9.10
N GLY A 171 4.18 1.86 9.45
CA GLY A 171 3.19 2.84 9.88
C GLY A 171 2.59 2.53 11.24
N ILE A 172 3.36 1.90 12.14
CA ILE A 172 2.90 1.57 13.48
C ILE A 172 3.20 2.73 14.45
N GLY A 173 2.26 3.05 15.33
CA GLY A 173 2.44 4.09 16.34
C GLY A 173 2.29 5.52 15.80
N SER A 174 1.82 5.70 14.56
CA SER A 174 1.10 6.93 14.23
C SER A 174 -0.22 6.88 14.99
N ASP A 175 -0.22 7.43 16.21
CA ASP A 175 -1.44 7.99 16.77
C ASP A 175 -2.15 8.73 15.64
N THR A 176 -3.43 8.45 15.51
CA THR A 176 -4.39 9.05 14.61
C THR A 176 -4.12 10.55 14.42
N GLU A 177 -3.26 10.91 13.48
CA GLU A 177 -3.69 11.91 12.54
C GLU A 177 -4.52 11.12 11.53
N PRO A 178 -5.84 11.34 11.44
CA PRO A 178 -6.49 11.00 10.18
C PRO A 178 -5.61 11.66 9.12
N ILE A 179 -5.43 10.99 7.99
CA ILE A 179 -4.91 11.66 6.81
C ILE A 179 -5.90 12.81 6.61
N VAL A 180 -5.59 14.00 7.14
CA VAL A 180 -6.25 15.21 6.74
C VAL A 180 -5.72 15.32 5.33
N SER A 181 -6.50 14.82 4.39
CA SER A 181 -6.41 15.20 3.01
C SER A 181 -6.47 16.71 3.01
N GLU A 182 -5.33 17.37 3.11
CA GLU A 182 -5.21 18.78 2.78
C GLU A 182 -5.63 18.88 1.31
N GLY A 183 -6.90 19.23 1.10
CA GLY A 183 -7.41 19.72 -0.17
C GLY A 183 -8.23 18.78 -1.05
N LEU A 184 -8.94 17.79 -0.52
CA LEU A 184 -10.14 17.27 -1.21
C LEU A 184 -11.31 17.28 -0.23
N GLU A 185 -12.13 18.33 -0.30
CA GLU A 185 -13.44 18.35 0.34
C GLU A 185 -14.23 17.10 -0.08
N GLU A 186 -14.44 16.19 0.86
CA GLU A 186 -15.47 15.15 0.73
C GLU A 186 -16.82 15.85 0.64
N VAL A 187 -17.29 16.07 -0.59
CA VAL A 187 -18.71 16.33 -0.82
C VAL A 187 -19.44 15.03 -0.43
N PRO A 188 -20.34 15.04 0.58
CA PRO A 188 -21.05 13.84 0.94
C PRO A 188 -21.98 13.46 -0.21
N LEU A 189 -21.57 12.49 -1.04
CA LEU A 189 -22.46 11.81 -1.98
C LEU A 189 -23.38 10.87 -1.20
N ARG A 190 -24.29 11.44 -0.43
CA ARG A 190 -25.49 10.77 0.07
C ARG A 190 -26.68 11.65 -0.23
N GLY A 191 -27.46 11.24 -1.22
CA GLY A 191 -28.71 11.87 -1.61
C GLY A 191 -29.70 11.92 -0.44
N ARG A 192 -29.67 13.02 0.31
CA ARG A 192 -30.87 13.61 0.88
C ARG A 192 -31.20 14.80 0.01
N VAL A 193 -32.31 14.69 -0.70
CA VAL A 193 -32.92 15.82 -1.41
C VAL A 193 -33.21 16.89 -0.34
N ARG A 194 -32.55 18.05 -0.43
CA ARG A 194 -32.94 19.20 0.41
C ARG A 194 -34.31 19.69 -0.05
N ASP A 195 -35.13 20.13 0.88
CA ASP A 195 -36.40 20.76 0.54
C ASP A 195 -36.14 22.03 -0.30
N VAL A 196 -36.95 22.21 -1.36
CA VAL A 196 -36.81 23.30 -2.31
C VAL A 196 -37.08 24.62 -1.60
N THR A 197 -36.12 25.56 -1.65
CA THR A 197 -36.29 26.89 -1.05
C THR A 197 -37.01 27.83 -2.02
N PRO A 198 -37.70 28.89 -1.54
CA PRO A 198 -38.36 29.87 -2.41
C PRO A 198 -37.42 30.58 -3.40
N ALA A 199 -36.11 30.60 -3.11
CA ALA A 199 -35.09 31.15 -4.01
C ALA A 199 -34.75 30.20 -5.17
N ASP A 200 -34.87 28.88 -4.99
CA ASP A 200 -34.64 27.89 -6.05
C ASP A 200 -35.77 27.93 -7.11
N LEU A 201 -36.97 28.34 -6.71
CA LEU A 201 -38.13 28.53 -7.60
C LEU A 201 -38.01 29.75 -8.52
N GLN A 202 -37.07 30.67 -8.28
CA GLN A 202 -36.84 31.82 -9.15
C GLN A 202 -35.91 31.50 -10.33
N ASN A 203 -35.07 30.46 -10.20
CA ASN A 203 -34.12 30.01 -11.23
C ASN A 203 -34.53 28.66 -11.84
N VAL A 204 -35.80 28.53 -12.22
CA VAL A 204 -36.25 27.34 -12.93
C VAL A 204 -35.72 27.42 -14.36
N VAL A 205 -34.75 26.57 -14.67
CA VAL A 205 -34.24 26.40 -16.02
C VAL A 205 -35.30 25.64 -16.82
N ASP A 206 -35.79 26.22 -17.91
CA ASP A 206 -36.69 25.53 -18.82
C ASP A 206 -35.93 24.38 -19.51
N TYR A 207 -36.39 23.14 -19.31
CA TYR A 207 -35.71 21.96 -19.82
C TYR A 207 -36.13 21.58 -21.25
N ASP A 208 -37.19 22.19 -21.80
CA ASP A 208 -37.70 21.89 -23.13
C ASP A 208 -36.88 22.54 -24.25
N GLU A 209 -36.01 23.50 -23.94
CA GLU A 209 -35.10 24.09 -24.92
C GLU A 209 -33.74 23.37 -24.99
N PRO A 210 -33.17 23.08 -26.17
CA PRO A 210 -31.85 22.46 -26.27
C PRO A 210 -30.72 23.23 -25.56
N THR A 211 -29.80 22.51 -24.91
CA THR A 211 -28.70 23.06 -24.09
C THR A 211 -27.80 24.07 -24.82
N PHE A 212 -27.62 23.94 -26.14
CA PHE A 212 -26.78 24.85 -26.93
C PHE A 212 -27.39 26.25 -27.10
N ILE A 213 -28.72 26.39 -26.94
CA ILE A 213 -29.43 27.68 -27.00
C ILE A 213 -29.30 28.40 -25.66
N ARG A 214 -29.44 27.66 -24.55
CA ARG A 214 -29.34 28.21 -23.18
C ARG A 214 -27.97 28.82 -22.86
N VAL A 215 -26.90 28.29 -23.45
CA VAL A 215 -25.52 28.79 -23.21
C VAL A 215 -25.24 30.11 -23.94
N LYS A 216 -25.99 30.43 -25.00
CA LYS A 216 -25.84 31.70 -25.74
C LYS A 216 -26.30 32.93 -24.96
N GLU A 217 -27.28 32.77 -24.07
CA GLU A 217 -27.85 33.88 -23.31
C GLU A 217 -27.01 34.24 -22.06
N ALA A 218 -26.31 33.25 -21.50
CA ALA A 218 -25.45 33.44 -20.33
C ALA A 218 -24.08 34.08 -20.67
N ALA A 219 -23.61 33.92 -21.91
CA ALA A 219 -22.37 34.51 -22.39
C ALA A 219 -22.69 35.53 -23.48
N GLY A 220 -22.74 36.81 -23.10
CA GLY A 220 -23.05 37.92 -24.00
C GLY A 220 -22.29 37.85 -25.34
N GLU A 221 -22.95 38.34 -26.39
CA GLU A 221 -22.51 38.32 -27.79
C GLU A 221 -21.09 38.89 -28.00
N SER A 222 -20.06 38.08 -27.77
CA SER A 222 -18.73 38.25 -28.36
C SER A 222 -17.82 37.17 -27.80
N THR A 223 -17.65 36.10 -28.58
CA THR A 223 -16.36 35.47 -28.89
C THR A 223 -16.64 34.11 -29.52
N GLY A 224 -16.16 33.91 -30.75
CA GLY A 224 -16.15 32.60 -31.39
C GLY A 224 -15.31 31.64 -30.57
N ALA A 225 -15.96 30.80 -29.77
CA ALA A 225 -15.28 29.77 -29.00
C ALA A 225 -15.14 28.52 -29.88
N THR A 226 -13.97 28.39 -30.49
CA THR A 226 -13.50 27.19 -31.18
C THR A 226 -13.54 25.99 -30.21
N TYR A 227 -14.36 24.99 -30.52
CA TYR A 227 -14.41 23.74 -29.75
C TYR A 227 -13.18 22.89 -30.07
N ARG A 228 -12.33 22.63 -29.08
CA ARG A 228 -11.15 21.77 -29.22
C ARG A 228 -11.56 20.30 -29.00
N GLY A 229 -11.95 19.64 -30.08
CA GLY A 229 -12.24 18.21 -30.11
C GLY A 229 -10.98 17.34 -29.98
N TYR A 230 -11.17 16.12 -29.48
CA TYR A 230 -10.12 15.11 -29.29
C TYR A 230 -9.36 14.85 -30.60
N LYS A 231 -8.03 14.81 -30.54
CA LYS A 231 -7.10 14.60 -31.67
C LYS A 231 -6.96 15.76 -32.67
N GLY A 232 -6.82 16.99 -32.17
CA GLY A 232 -6.20 18.11 -32.92
C GLY A 232 -6.95 18.63 -34.15
N MET A 233 -8.22 18.26 -34.31
CA MET A 233 -9.05 18.70 -35.43
C MET A 233 -9.82 19.96 -35.01
N VAL A 234 -9.51 21.09 -35.65
CA VAL A 234 -10.26 22.33 -35.50
C VAL A 234 -11.55 22.17 -36.31
N ILE A 235 -12.70 22.21 -35.65
CA ILE A 235 -14.01 22.12 -36.31
C ILE A 235 -14.61 23.51 -36.28
N ASP A 236 -14.74 24.12 -37.45
CA ASP A 236 -15.50 25.36 -37.61
C ASP A 236 -17.01 25.05 -37.71
N ASN A 237 -17.85 25.97 -37.25
CA ASN A 237 -19.30 25.73 -37.16
C ASN A 237 -19.95 25.60 -38.54
N ASP A 238 -19.36 26.27 -39.54
CA ASP A 238 -19.84 26.25 -40.93
C ASP A 238 -19.51 24.94 -41.68
N ASP A 239 -18.68 24.05 -41.09
CA ASP A 239 -18.23 22.80 -41.72
C ASP A 239 -19.16 21.60 -41.46
N LEU A 240 -20.16 21.74 -40.58
CA LEU A 240 -20.98 20.64 -40.07
C LEU A 240 -21.88 19.97 -41.11
N ASP A 241 -22.25 20.68 -42.17
CA ASP A 241 -23.10 20.16 -43.25
C ASP A 241 -22.33 19.37 -44.32
N ILE A 242 -21.00 19.34 -44.26
CA ILE A 242 -20.15 18.62 -45.21
C ILE A 242 -19.76 17.26 -44.61
N PRO A 243 -20.12 16.13 -45.26
CA PRO A 243 -19.72 14.80 -44.82
C PRO A 243 -18.20 14.66 -44.67
N THR A 244 -17.78 13.99 -43.60
CA THR A 244 -16.39 13.93 -43.10
C THR A 244 -15.35 13.45 -44.12
N PHE A 245 -15.74 12.66 -45.13
CA PHE A 245 -14.83 12.12 -46.15
C PHE A 245 -14.50 13.10 -47.29
N LEU A 246 -15.19 14.25 -47.40
CA LEU A 246 -14.96 15.26 -48.45
C LEU A 246 -14.05 16.41 -48.02
N ARG A 247 -13.79 16.58 -46.71
CA ARG A 247 -13.06 17.73 -46.17
C ARG A 247 -11.57 17.81 -46.52
N LYS A 248 -10.96 16.75 -47.09
CA LYS A 248 -9.50 16.66 -47.32
C LYS A 248 -9.02 16.85 -48.76
N LYS A 249 -9.88 17.34 -49.67
CA LYS A 249 -9.53 17.52 -51.09
C LYS A 249 -9.42 18.98 -51.57
N ALA A 250 -9.59 19.95 -50.69
CA ALA A 250 -9.42 21.36 -51.01
C ALA A 250 -8.19 21.90 -50.28
N ASP A 251 -7.01 21.47 -50.73
CA ASP A 251 -5.73 22.16 -50.53
C ASP A 251 -4.87 21.91 -51.77
#